data_AF-A0A958PWS7-F1
#
_entry.id   AF-A0A958PWS7-F1
#
_cell.length_a   1.000
_cell.length_b   1.000
_cell.length_c   1.000
_cell.angle_alpha   90.00
_cell.angle_beta   90.00
_cell.angle_gamma   90.00
#
_symmetry.space_group_name_H-M   'P 1'
#
loop_
_entity.id
_entity.type
_entity.pdbx_description
1 polymer ?
#
loop_
_entity_poly.entity_id
_entity_poly.type
_entity_poly.pdbx_seq_one_letter_code
_entity_poly.pdbx_strand_id
1 'polypeptide(L)' 'GCQLCAGVAGTEAAKILTRRGDIFSAPYNFHFDAYLNRYERSYLWLGHKNPLFNLKLKFAKRFLFKDFSKK' A
#
# COMPACT_ATOMS: atom_id res chain seq x y z
N GLY A 1 5.03 -12.41 7.06
CA GLY A 1 5.20 -10.96 6.82
C GLY A 1 6.52 -10.63 6.14
N CYS A 2 7.65 -10.83 6.84
CA CYS A 2 8.96 -10.35 6.37
C CYS A 2 9.41 -10.93 5.01
N GLN A 3 9.23 -12.24 4.79
CA GLN A 3 9.64 -12.90 3.53
C GLN A 3 8.87 -12.40 2.30
N LEU A 4 7.56 -12.13 2.44
CA LEU A 4 6.76 -11.55 1.35
C LEU A 4 7.25 -10.15 0.98
N CYS A 5 7.49 -9.29 1.99
CA CYS A 5 8.03 -7.97 1.78
C CYS A 5 9.42 -8.02 1.12
N ALA A 6 10.30 -8.89 1.61
CA ALA A 6 11.64 -9.09 1.06
C ALA A 6 11.60 -9.55 -0.41
N GLY A 7 10.68 -10.46 -0.75
CA GLY A 7 10.46 -10.89 -2.14
C GLY A 7 10.03 -9.74 -3.05
N VAL A 8 9.01 -8.97 -2.64
CA VAL A 8 8.53 -7.81 -3.42
C VAL A 8 9.65 -6.77 -3.59
N ALA A 9 10.32 -6.37 -2.51
CA ALA A 9 11.41 -5.41 -2.55
C ALA A 9 12.60 -5.90 -3.40
N GLY A 10 12.99 -7.17 -3.27
CA GLY A 10 14.06 -7.77 -4.05
C GLY A 10 13.74 -7.83 -5.55
N THR A 11 12.50 -8.14 -5.91
CA THR A 11 12.07 -8.15 -7.32
C THR A 11 12.04 -6.74 -7.94
N GLU A 12 11.56 -5.74 -7.21
CA GLU A 12 11.61 -4.35 -7.68
C GLU A 12 13.07 -3.85 -7.81
N ALA A 13 13.95 -4.19 -6.87
CA ALA A 13 15.38 -3.89 -7.00
C ALA A 13 16.01 -4.56 -8.24
N ALA A 14 15.69 -5.84 -8.48
CA ALA A 14 16.18 -6.55 -9.67
C ALA A 14 15.66 -5.94 -10.98
N LYS A 15 14.40 -5.49 -11.03
CA LYS A 15 13.83 -4.77 -12.19
C LYS A 15 14.57 -3.47 -12.46
N ILE A 16 14.88 -2.70 -11.41
CA ILE A 16 15.66 -1.45 -11.51
C ILE A 16 17.04 -1.73 -12.09
N LEU A 17 17.76 -2.71 -11.54
CA LEU A 17 19.12 -3.06 -11.97
C LEU A 17 19.17 -3.57 -13.42
N THR A 18 18.18 -4.36 -13.83
CA THR A 18 18.12 -4.97 -15.16
C THR A 18 17.37 -4.11 -16.19
N ARG A 19 16.83 -2.95 -15.78
CA ARG A 19 15.96 -2.07 -16.59
C ARG A 19 14.80 -2.82 -17.24
N ARG A 20 14.22 -3.80 -16.53
CA ARG A 20 13.21 -4.71 -17.06
C ARG A 20 11.82 -4.39 -16.50
N GLY A 21 10.90 -4.09 -17.41
CA GLY A 21 9.48 -3.85 -17.11
C GLY A 21 9.20 -2.52 -16.43
N ASP A 22 7.93 -2.29 -16.10
CA ASP A 22 7.49 -1.07 -15.45
C ASP A 22 7.84 -1.07 -13.96
N ILE A 23 8.36 0.07 -13.50
CA ILE A 23 8.66 0.34 -12.10
C ILE A 23 7.62 1.34 -11.62
N PHE A 24 6.83 0.97 -10.61
CA PHE A 24 5.90 1.91 -9.98
C PHE A 24 6.55 2.50 -8.74
N SER A 25 7.05 3.72 -8.89
CA SER A 25 7.61 4.52 -7.81
C SER A 25 6.50 5.13 -6.93
N ALA A 26 6.87 5.76 -5.81
CA ALA A 26 5.90 6.55 -5.05
C ALA A 26 5.21 7.59 -5.99
N PRO A 27 3.89 7.81 -5.92
CA PRO A 27 2.95 7.49 -4.84
C PRO A 27 2.04 6.27 -5.11
N TYR A 28 2.48 5.30 -5.91
CA TYR A 28 1.77 4.03 -6.06
C TYR A 28 1.87 3.20 -4.78
N ASN A 29 0.76 2.60 -4.36
CA ASN A 29 0.65 1.69 -3.23
C ASN A 29 0.38 0.28 -3.73
N PHE A 30 1.02 -0.67 -3.06
CA PHE A 30 0.91 -2.09 -3.33
C PHE A 30 0.38 -2.79 -2.10
N HIS A 31 -0.77 -3.45 -2.23
CA HIS A 31 -1.33 -4.25 -1.15
C HIS A 31 -1.55 -5.66 -1.65
N PHE A 32 -0.85 -6.62 -1.03
CA PHE A 32 -1.01 -8.02 -1.29
C PHE A 32 -1.61 -8.72 -0.07
N ASP A 33 -2.78 -9.32 -0.26
CA ASP A 33 -3.42 -10.19 0.72
C ASP A 33 -3.12 -11.64 0.34
N ALA A 34 -2.28 -12.30 1.13
CA ALA A 34 -1.87 -13.67 0.89
C ALA A 34 -2.97 -14.70 1.20
N TYR A 35 -3.94 -14.37 2.06
CA TYR A 35 -5.02 -15.30 2.41
C TYR A 35 -6.04 -15.40 1.27
N LEU A 36 -6.40 -14.25 0.69
CA LEU A 36 -7.33 -14.18 -0.46
C LEU A 36 -6.61 -14.23 -1.82
N ASN A 37 -5.28 -14.32 -1.82
CA ASN A 37 -4.42 -14.22 -3.00
C ASN A 37 -4.78 -13.02 -3.90
N ARG A 38 -5.07 -11.88 -3.26
CA ARG A 38 -5.52 -10.67 -3.95
C ARG A 38 -4.42 -9.64 -3.94
N TYR A 39 -4.12 -9.10 -5.11
CA TYR A 39 -3.17 -8.01 -5.29
C TYR A 39 -3.88 -6.78 -5.82
N GLU A 40 -3.84 -5.70 -5.05
CA GLU A 40 -4.43 -4.42 -5.42
C GLU A 40 -3.34 -3.36 -5.56
N ARG A 41 -3.45 -2.59 -6.65
CA ARG A 41 -2.59 -1.45 -6.92
C ARG A 41 -3.41 -0.19 -6.83
N SER A 42 -3.02 0.72 -5.95
CA SER A 42 -3.73 1.98 -5.75
C SER A 42 -2.80 3.15 -6.02
N TYR A 43 -3.24 4.12 -6.80
CA TYR A 43 -2.51 5.37 -6.98
C TYR A 43 -3.03 6.42 -6.00
N LEU A 44 -2.14 7.00 -5.19
CA LEU A 44 -2.52 8.08 -4.29
C LEU A 44 -2.28 9.43 -4.97
N TRP A 45 -3.31 9.93 -5.65
CA TRP A 45 -3.27 11.25 -6.27
C TRP A 45 -2.91 12.31 -5.23
N LEU A 46 -1.83 13.07 -5.48
CA LEU A 46 -1.27 14.13 -4.60
C LEU A 46 -0.70 13.65 -3.25
N GLY A 47 -0.59 12.35 -3.02
CA GLY A 47 -0.06 11.79 -1.78
C GLY A 47 -0.82 12.28 -0.53
N HIS A 48 -0.07 12.61 0.53
CA HIS A 48 -0.64 13.14 1.79
C HIS A 48 -1.24 14.55 1.65
N LYS A 49 -0.96 15.29 0.56
CA LYS A 49 -1.58 16.59 0.30
C LYS A 49 -3.02 16.48 -0.22
N ASN A 50 -3.51 15.26 -0.45
CA ASN A 50 -4.87 15.04 -0.94
C ASN A 50 -5.93 15.28 0.16
N PRO A 51 -6.81 16.27 0.02
CA PRO A 51 -7.85 16.54 1.02
C PRO A 51 -8.83 15.35 1.18
N LEU A 52 -9.11 14.61 0.11
CA LEU A 52 -9.97 13.42 0.16
C LEU A 52 -9.34 12.28 0.97
N PHE A 53 -8.02 12.08 0.84
CA PHE A 53 -7.29 11.09 1.63
C PHE A 53 -7.31 11.44 3.12
N ASN A 54 -7.13 12.72 3.45
CA ASN A 54 -7.20 13.20 4.82
C ASN A 54 -8.60 13.02 5.44
N LEU A 55 -9.67 13.21 4.66
CA LEU A 55 -11.03 12.89 5.09
C LEU A 55 -11.20 11.38 5.32
N LYS A 56 -10.77 10.54 4.38
CA LYS A 56 -10.78 9.06 4.54
C LYS A 56 -10.04 8.64 5.80
N LEU A 57 -8.86 9.19 6.06
CA LEU A 57 -8.09 8.93 7.27
C LEU A 57 -8.85 9.33 8.54
N LYS A 58 -9.48 10.50 8.57
CA LYS A 58 -10.30 10.94 9.71
C LYS A 58 -11.47 9.99 9.97
N PHE A 59 -12.17 9.56 8.92
CA PHE A 59 -13.24 8.56 9.06
C PHE A 59 -12.68 7.22 9.54
N ALA A 60 -11.64 6.69 8.90
CA ALA A 60 -11.03 5.43 9.27
C ALA A 60 -10.60 5.42 10.75
N LYS A 61 -9.95 6.48 11.25
CA LYS A 61 -9.61 6.63 12.67
C LYS A 61 -10.85 6.54 13.55
N ARG A 62 -11.94 7.24 13.20
CA ARG A 62 -13.16 7.25 14.01
C ARG A 62 -13.87 5.89 14.06
N PHE A 63 -13.83 5.11 12.98
CA PHE A 63 -14.42 3.78 12.93
C PHE A 63 -13.52 2.72 13.59
N LEU A 64 -12.26 2.59 13.14
CA LEU A 64 -11.33 1.60 13.66
C LEU A 64 -11.07 1.74 15.18
N PHE A 65 -10.80 2.95 15.68
CA PHE A 65 -10.54 3.11 17.12
C PHE A 65 -11.76 2.86 17.99
N LYS A 66 -12.97 3.10 17.44
CA LYS A 66 -14.22 2.81 18.15
C LYS A 66 -14.48 1.31 18.24
N ASP A 67 -14.13 0.56 17.20
CA ASP A 67 -14.28 -0.90 17.18
C ASP A 67 -13.24 -1.60 18.07
N PHE A 68 -12.00 -1.11 18.13
CA PHE A 68 -10.99 -1.63 19.07
C PHE A 68 -11.29 -1.28 20.54
N SER A 69 -11.87 -0.11 20.83
CA SER A 69 -12.20 0.29 22.20
C SER A 69 -13.45 -0.40 22.77
N LYS A 70 -14.29 -0.99 21.92
CA LYS A 70 -15.48 -1.75 22.33
C LYS A 70 -15.21 -3.24 22.57
N LYS A 71 -13.99 -3.70 22.31
CA LYS A 71 -13.56 -5.08 22.48
C LYS A 71 -12.74 -5.22 23.76
#